data_AF-A0ABC8S5E4-F1
#
_entry.id   AF-A0ABC8S5E4-F1
#
_cell.length_a   1.000
_cell.length_b   1.000
_cell.length_c   1.000
_cell.angle_alpha   90.00
_cell.angle_beta   90.00
_cell.angle_gamma   90.00
#
_symmetry.space_group_name_H-M   'P 1'
#
loop_
_entity.id
_entity.type
_entity.pdbx_description
1 polymer ?
#
loop_
_entity_poly.entity_id
_entity_poly.type
_entity_poly.pdbx_seq_one_letter_code
_entity_poly.pdbx_strand_id
1 'polypeptide(L)'
;MYGVKAQIRRITEAGEIPYTYLVSNGFAGYFPPTMGQLHLNTTSPPRDKVVILGDENPKAIFVREEDIGTYTIKAVEDPRTLNKILYMRPPANILFYNELVSLWENKIGNTLEKTYVLEDQLLKNVQEAPPFLSLLLTIFHSIFVKGNATKFEIEASFGVEATELYPDVKYATVDEYLNQFI
;
A
#
# COMPACT_ATOMS: atom_id res chain seq x y z
N MET A 1 -4.23 -9.15 12.76
CA MET A 1 -5.01 -8.17 11.95
C MET A 1 -5.78 -8.84 10.80
N TYR A 2 -5.14 -9.45 9.80
CA TYR A 2 -5.83 -9.98 8.62
C TYR A 2 -6.80 -11.13 8.90
N GLY A 3 -6.46 -12.06 9.81
CA GLY A 3 -7.35 -13.16 10.19
C GLY A 3 -8.70 -12.70 10.73
N VAL A 4 -8.71 -11.65 11.57
CA VAL A 4 -9.95 -11.05 12.09
C VAL A 4 -10.79 -10.44 10.97
N LYS A 5 -10.17 -9.69 10.04
CA LYS A 5 -10.87 -9.14 8.88
C LYS A 5 -11.46 -10.24 8.00
N ALA A 6 -10.71 -11.32 7.76
CA ALA A 6 -11.20 -12.47 6.99
C ALA A 6 -12.39 -13.15 7.67
N GLN A 7 -12.37 -13.31 9.00
CA GLN A 7 -13.50 -13.85 9.75
C GLN A 7 -14.75 -12.99 9.61
N ILE A 8 -14.61 -11.65 9.69
CA ILE A 8 -15.73 -10.72 9.46
C ILE A 8 -16.32 -10.93 8.06
N ARG A 9 -15.47 -11.04 7.03
CA ARG A 9 -15.92 -11.30 5.66
C ARG A 9 -16.74 -12.59 5.56
N ARG A 10 -16.24 -13.70 6.14
CA ARG A 10 -16.97 -14.98 6.18
C ARG A 10 -18.32 -14.88 6.88
N ILE A 11 -18.41 -14.13 7.97
CA ILE A 11 -19.68 -13.92 8.69
C ILE A 11 -20.65 -13.08 7.85
N THR A 12 -20.18 -12.01 7.20
CA THR A 12 -20.98 -11.19 6.29
C THR A 12 -21.54 -12.02 5.12
N GLU A 13 -20.69 -12.84 4.49
CA GLU A 13 -21.06 -13.73 3.39
C GLU A 13 -22.08 -14.79 3.85
N ALA A 14 -21.86 -15.45 4.99
CA ALA A 14 -22.76 -16.46 5.53
C ALA A 14 -24.12 -15.88 5.98
N GLY A 15 -24.15 -14.60 6.35
CA GLY A 15 -25.38 -13.87 6.65
C GLY A 15 -26.11 -13.34 5.42
N GLU A 16 -25.64 -13.64 4.20
CA GLU A 16 -26.20 -13.15 2.94
C GLU A 16 -26.33 -11.61 2.89
N ILE A 17 -25.46 -10.90 3.61
CA ILE A 17 -25.46 -9.43 3.67
C ILE A 17 -24.78 -8.91 2.41
N PRO A 18 -25.42 -8.04 1.60
CA PRO A 18 -24.79 -7.38 0.47
C PRO A 18 -23.50 -6.64 0.88
N TYR A 19 -22.42 -6.84 0.15
CA TYR A 19 -21.12 -6.25 0.52
C TYR A 19 -20.31 -5.74 -0.67
N THR A 20 -19.39 -4.84 -0.36
CA THR A 20 -18.21 -4.55 -1.19
C THR A 20 -17.00 -4.47 -0.27
N TYR A 21 -15.98 -5.29 -0.52
CA TYR A 21 -14.74 -5.23 0.25
C TYR A 21 -13.72 -4.35 -0.45
N LEU A 22 -13.37 -3.24 0.17
CA LEU A 22 -12.39 -2.30 -0.37
C LEU A 22 -10.97 -2.76 -0.01
N VAL A 23 -10.11 -2.86 -1.01
CA VAL A 23 -8.67 -3.09 -0.86
C VAL A 23 -7.95 -1.87 -1.45
N SER A 24 -7.72 -0.88 -0.58
CA SER A 24 -7.12 0.42 -0.92
C SER A 24 -5.60 0.41 -1.00
N ASN A 25 -4.95 -0.70 -0.66
CA ASN A 25 -3.49 -0.82 -0.55
C ASN A 25 -2.86 0.20 0.42
N GLY A 26 -1.68 0.74 0.13
CA GLY A 26 -0.95 1.64 1.01
C GLY A 26 -1.46 3.07 0.93
N PHE A 27 -1.69 3.72 2.06
CA PHE A 27 -2.06 5.13 2.11
C PHE A 27 -0.88 6.04 1.74
N ALA A 28 -1.10 6.99 0.83
CA ALA A 28 -0.08 7.95 0.42
C ALA A 28 0.34 8.87 1.58
N GLY A 29 -0.57 9.21 2.51
CA GLY A 29 -0.27 9.92 3.75
C GLY A 29 0.70 9.23 4.70
N TYR A 30 0.90 7.92 4.54
CA TYR A 30 1.68 7.11 5.46
C TYR A 30 2.97 6.55 4.85
N PHE A 31 2.87 5.91 3.69
CA PHE A 31 3.99 5.14 3.14
C PHE A 31 5.06 6.01 2.46
N PRO A 32 4.76 6.82 1.42
CA PRO A 32 5.74 7.71 0.81
C PRO A 32 6.44 8.68 1.79
N PRO A 33 5.75 9.35 2.74
CA PRO A 33 6.40 10.27 3.68
C PRO A 33 7.34 9.57 4.65
N THR A 34 7.02 8.35 5.06
CA THR A 34 7.90 7.60 5.96
C THR A 34 9.00 6.86 5.21
N MET A 35 8.81 6.59 3.91
CA MET A 35 9.58 5.58 3.17
C MET A 35 9.66 4.25 3.94
N GLY A 36 8.68 3.94 4.78
CA GLY A 36 8.74 2.79 5.68
C GLY A 36 9.80 2.82 6.78
N GLN A 37 10.38 3.98 7.06
CA GLN A 37 11.32 4.19 8.15
C GLN A 37 10.59 4.47 9.47
N LEU A 38 9.86 3.47 9.93
CA LEU A 38 8.97 3.54 11.10
C LEU A 38 9.67 3.91 12.41
N HIS A 39 10.97 3.66 12.52
CA HIS A 39 11.75 3.90 13.73
C HIS A 39 12.07 5.38 13.97
N LEU A 40 11.83 6.25 12.98
CA LEU A 40 12.22 7.66 13.05
C LEU A 40 11.07 8.61 13.42
N ASN A 41 9.83 8.11 13.58
CA ASN A 41 8.62 8.96 13.75
C ASN A 41 8.56 10.11 12.72
N THR A 42 9.04 9.87 11.49
CA THR A 42 9.12 10.90 10.46
C THR A 42 7.77 11.15 9.83
N THR A 43 7.48 12.43 9.58
CA THR A 43 6.30 12.89 8.82
C THR A 43 6.69 13.43 7.45
N SER A 44 7.95 13.29 7.05
CA SER A 44 8.48 13.75 5.78
C SER A 44 9.55 12.78 5.26
N PRO A 45 9.69 12.63 3.94
CA PRO A 45 10.65 11.69 3.37
C PRO A 45 12.10 12.01 3.77
N PRO A 46 12.97 11.00 3.91
CA PRO A 46 14.37 11.18 4.30
C PRO A 46 15.17 11.95 3.27
N ARG A 47 16.08 12.84 3.69
CA ARG A 47 16.96 13.59 2.76
C ARG A 47 18.40 13.11 2.71
N ASP A 48 18.82 12.28 3.68
CA ASP A 48 20.21 11.80 3.79
C ASP A 48 20.33 10.28 3.59
N LYS A 49 19.53 9.48 4.31
CA LYS A 49 19.64 8.01 4.35
C LYS A 49 18.29 7.32 4.24
N VAL A 50 18.26 6.15 3.64
CA VAL A 50 17.07 5.30 3.57
C VAL A 50 17.41 3.83 3.86
N VAL A 51 16.53 3.18 4.62
CA VAL A 51 16.56 1.74 4.88
C VAL A 51 15.59 1.04 3.94
N ILE A 52 16.11 0.14 3.12
CA ILE A 52 15.35 -0.69 2.18
C ILE A 52 15.14 -2.07 2.80
N LEU A 53 13.90 -2.57 2.77
CA LEU A 53 13.53 -3.87 3.34
C LEU A 53 13.57 -4.94 2.24
N GLY A 54 14.32 -6.02 2.47
CA GLY A 54 14.50 -7.11 1.52
C GLY A 54 15.46 -6.78 0.37
N ASP A 55 15.57 -7.74 -0.55
CA ASP A 55 16.47 -7.77 -1.71
C ASP A 55 15.71 -7.97 -3.03
N GLU A 56 14.62 -8.74 -3.02
CA GLU A 56 13.79 -9.06 -4.20
C GLU A 56 12.84 -7.94 -4.64
N ASN A 57 12.69 -6.90 -3.82
CA ASN A 57 11.95 -5.66 -4.08
C ASN A 57 10.65 -5.84 -4.90
N PRO A 58 9.61 -6.51 -4.37
CA PRO A 58 8.30 -6.57 -5.00
C PRO A 58 7.65 -5.18 -5.15
N LYS A 59 6.70 -5.09 -6.08
CA LYS A 59 5.90 -3.88 -6.26
C LYS A 59 4.95 -3.64 -5.08
N ALA A 60 4.86 -2.38 -4.68
CA ALA A 60 3.88 -1.85 -3.74
C ALA A 60 2.91 -0.90 -4.47
N ILE A 61 1.76 -0.63 -3.85
CA ILE A 61 0.74 0.25 -4.42
C ILE A 61 0.38 1.31 -3.38
N PHE A 62 0.43 2.57 -3.79
CA PHE A 62 0.10 3.69 -2.93
C PHE A 62 -1.08 4.48 -3.51
N VAL A 63 -2.07 4.77 -2.69
CA VAL A 63 -3.28 5.49 -3.10
C VAL A 63 -3.51 6.63 -2.13
N ARG A 64 -3.77 7.81 -2.68
CA ARG A 64 -4.09 9.00 -1.89
C ARG A 64 -5.48 8.83 -1.26
N GLU A 65 -5.59 9.26 -0.01
CA GLU A 65 -6.77 9.05 0.84
C GLU A 65 -8.04 9.66 0.23
N GLU A 66 -7.93 10.81 -0.41
CA GLU A 66 -9.05 11.45 -1.12
C GLU A 66 -9.52 10.62 -2.34
N ASP A 67 -8.60 9.95 -3.04
CA ASP A 67 -8.95 9.06 -4.15
C ASP A 67 -9.60 7.77 -3.63
N ILE A 68 -9.11 7.24 -2.49
CA ILE A 68 -9.74 6.11 -1.80
C ILE A 68 -11.19 6.45 -1.46
N GLY A 69 -11.43 7.65 -0.92
CA GLY A 69 -12.78 8.14 -0.65
C GLY A 69 -13.64 8.22 -1.92
N THR A 70 -13.08 8.77 -3.01
CA THR A 70 -13.77 8.91 -4.29
C THR A 70 -14.19 7.56 -4.87
N TYR A 71 -13.27 6.60 -4.96
CA TYR A 71 -13.57 5.25 -5.45
C TYR A 71 -14.55 4.51 -4.54
N THR A 72 -14.45 4.72 -3.23
CA THR A 72 -15.39 4.16 -2.25
C THR A 72 -16.82 4.61 -2.53
N ILE A 73 -17.04 5.92 -2.69
CA ILE A 73 -18.39 6.47 -2.94
C ILE A 73 -18.94 6.02 -4.29
N LYS A 74 -18.12 6.00 -5.34
CA LYS A 74 -18.55 5.49 -6.65
C LYS A 74 -19.01 4.03 -6.61
N ALA A 75 -18.45 3.23 -5.70
CA ALA A 75 -18.76 1.82 -5.56
C ALA A 75 -19.99 1.47 -4.73
N VAL A 76 -20.60 2.44 -4.02
CA VAL A 76 -21.70 2.16 -3.10
C VAL A 76 -22.93 1.62 -3.83
N GLU A 77 -23.32 2.26 -4.93
CA GLU A 77 -24.54 1.97 -5.69
C GLU A 77 -24.24 1.31 -7.05
N ASP A 78 -22.99 0.93 -7.31
CA ASP A 78 -22.62 0.28 -8.56
C ASP A 78 -22.93 -1.23 -8.48
N PRO A 79 -23.87 -1.76 -9.27
CA PRO A 79 -24.19 -3.19 -9.23
C PRO A 79 -22.97 -4.08 -9.61
N ARG A 80 -21.95 -3.53 -10.27
CA ARG A 80 -20.71 -4.25 -10.63
C ARG A 80 -19.82 -4.54 -9.42
N THR A 81 -20.03 -3.86 -8.28
CA THR A 81 -19.27 -4.07 -7.03
C THR A 81 -20.04 -4.87 -5.99
N LEU A 82 -21.31 -5.21 -6.26
CA LEU A 82 -22.15 -6.01 -5.38
C LEU A 82 -21.54 -7.41 -5.17
N ASN A 83 -21.29 -7.75 -3.91
CA ASN A 83 -20.65 -8.98 -3.47
C ASN A 83 -19.27 -9.21 -4.12
N LYS A 84 -18.51 -8.12 -4.31
CA LYS A 84 -17.15 -8.15 -4.87
C LYS A 84 -16.12 -7.52 -3.94
N ILE A 85 -14.86 -7.83 -4.23
CA ILE A 85 -13.72 -7.08 -3.73
C ILE A 85 -13.37 -6.00 -4.76
N LEU A 86 -13.39 -4.73 -4.36
CA LEU A 86 -12.90 -3.63 -5.19
C LEU A 86 -11.44 -3.35 -4.82
N TYR A 87 -10.54 -3.60 -5.76
CA TYR A 87 -9.11 -3.34 -5.61
C TYR A 87 -8.76 -1.98 -6.22
N MET A 88 -7.97 -1.20 -5.52
CA MET A 88 -7.45 0.07 -6.03
C MET A 88 -5.99 -0.13 -6.45
N ARG A 89 -5.76 -0.42 -7.73
CA ARG A 89 -4.43 -0.64 -8.30
C ARG A 89 -4.12 0.40 -9.40
N PRO A 90 -4.10 1.72 -9.08
CA PRO A 90 -3.81 2.76 -10.06
C PRO A 90 -2.45 2.51 -10.74
N PRO A 91 -2.39 2.31 -12.07
CA PRO A 91 -1.18 1.85 -12.75
C PRO A 91 0.07 2.69 -12.48
N ALA A 92 -0.07 4.02 -12.42
CA ALA A 92 1.06 4.92 -12.17
C ALA A 92 1.60 4.87 -10.72
N ASN A 93 0.87 4.25 -9.79
CA ASN A 93 1.28 4.14 -8.38
C ASN A 93 1.68 2.72 -7.99
N ILE A 94 1.80 1.80 -8.95
CA ILE A 94 2.35 0.47 -8.74
C ILE A 94 3.87 0.55 -8.93
N LEU A 95 4.60 0.72 -7.82
CA LEU A 95 6.02 1.02 -7.81
C LEU A 95 6.83 -0.05 -7.12
N PHE A 96 8.00 -0.37 -7.65
CA PHE A 96 9.07 -0.96 -6.86
C PHE A 96 9.52 0.04 -5.79
N TYR A 97 9.99 -0.45 -4.63
CA TYR A 97 10.48 0.44 -3.58
C TYR A 97 11.66 1.31 -4.08
N ASN A 98 12.50 0.76 -4.97
CA ASN A 98 13.62 1.53 -5.55
C ASN A 98 13.11 2.66 -6.46
N GLU A 99 12.01 2.46 -7.18
CA GLU A 99 11.40 3.52 -7.99
C GLU A 99 10.85 4.64 -7.08
N LEU A 100 10.23 4.30 -5.95
CA LEU A 100 9.81 5.28 -4.96
C LEU A 100 11.00 6.10 -4.42
N VAL A 101 12.11 5.44 -4.10
CA VAL A 101 13.35 6.13 -3.66
C VAL A 101 13.90 7.02 -4.76
N SER A 102 13.99 6.53 -6.00
CA SER A 102 14.50 7.30 -7.13
C SER A 102 13.62 8.50 -7.48
N LEU A 103 12.29 8.37 -7.39
CA LEU A 103 11.38 9.51 -7.53
C LEU A 103 11.71 10.60 -6.52
N TRP A 104 11.96 10.22 -5.27
CA TRP A 104 12.31 11.18 -4.23
C TRP A 104 13.69 11.80 -4.41
N GLU A 105 14.72 11.00 -4.71
CA GLU A 105 16.09 11.48 -5.01
C GLU A 105 16.10 12.51 -6.14
N ASN A 106 15.34 12.25 -7.21
CA ASN A 106 15.21 13.17 -8.34
C ASN A 106 14.59 14.50 -7.93
N LYS A 107 13.59 14.50 -7.03
CA LYS A 107 12.95 15.74 -6.57
C LYS A 107 13.84 16.57 -5.65
N ILE A 108 14.63 15.93 -4.79
CA ILE A 108 15.54 16.66 -3.87
C ILE A 108 16.91 16.96 -4.49
N GLY A 109 17.22 16.43 -5.68
CA GLY A 109 18.51 16.60 -6.33
C GLY A 109 19.68 15.99 -5.55
N ASN A 110 19.41 14.98 -4.73
CA ASN A 110 20.40 14.32 -3.86
C ASN A 110 20.25 12.80 -3.91
N THR A 111 21.37 12.08 -3.84
CA THR A 111 21.39 10.62 -3.72
C THR A 111 21.42 10.23 -2.25
N LEU A 112 20.46 9.41 -1.82
CA LEU A 112 20.39 8.89 -0.45
C LEU A 112 21.40 7.77 -0.24
N GLU A 113 22.01 7.74 0.94
CA GLU A 113 22.75 6.58 1.45
C GLU A 113 21.76 5.44 1.70
N LYS A 114 21.91 4.32 0.99
CA LYS A 114 21.00 3.18 1.05
C LYS A 114 21.58 2.09 1.93
N THR A 115 20.80 1.62 2.90
CA THR A 115 21.10 0.43 3.69
C THR A 115 20.02 -0.60 3.47
N TYR A 116 20.38 -1.88 3.55
CA TYR A 116 19.44 -2.99 3.29
C TYR A 116 19.26 -3.83 4.55
N VAL A 117 18.00 -4.15 4.85
CA VAL A 117 17.63 -5.10 5.91
C VAL A 117 17.04 -6.33 5.24
N LEU A 118 17.80 -7.42 5.23
CA LEU A 118 17.36 -8.70 4.66
C LEU A 118 16.18 -9.29 5.44
N GLU A 119 15.44 -10.19 4.79
CA GLU A 119 14.23 -10.78 5.36
C GLU A 119 14.48 -11.41 6.74
N ASP A 120 15.52 -12.21 6.91
CA ASP A 120 15.83 -12.88 8.18
C ASP A 120 16.05 -11.87 9.33
N GLN A 121 16.76 -10.78 9.04
CA GLN A 121 16.98 -9.71 10.01
C GLN A 121 15.68 -8.95 10.30
N LEU A 122 14.84 -8.72 9.29
CA LEU A 122 13.52 -8.10 9.48
C LEU A 122 12.61 -8.97 10.35
N LEU A 123 12.60 -10.30 10.14
CA LEU A 123 11.83 -11.25 10.95
C LEU A 123 12.32 -11.27 12.40
N LYS A 124 13.63 -11.19 12.62
CA LYS A 124 14.20 -11.02 13.96
C LYS A 124 13.75 -9.70 14.61
N ASN A 125 13.81 -8.60 13.87
CA ASN A 125 13.34 -7.29 14.35
C ASN A 125 11.85 -7.32 14.72
N VAL A 126 11.00 -8.05 13.98
CA VAL A 126 9.57 -8.23 14.30
C VAL A 126 9.38 -8.95 15.65
N GLN A 127 10.20 -9.97 15.94
CA GLN A 127 10.11 -10.74 17.19
C GLN A 127 10.59 -9.94 18.41
N GLU A 128 11.59 -9.07 18.24
CA GLU A 128 12.20 -8.30 19.31
C GLU A 128 11.51 -6.94 19.56
N ALA A 129 10.70 -6.46 18.61
CA ALA A 129 10.04 -5.16 18.70
C ALA A 129 8.84 -5.14 19.68
N PRO A 130 8.56 -3.98 20.31
CA PRO A 130 7.32 -3.78 21.05
C PRO A 130 6.07 -4.03 20.19
N PRO A 131 4.91 -4.38 20.78
CA PRO A 131 3.74 -4.87 20.04
C PRO A 131 3.29 -4.00 18.85
N PHE A 132 3.26 -2.69 19.02
CA PHE A 132 2.86 -1.78 17.94
C PHE A 132 3.87 -1.75 16.78
N LEU A 133 5.17 -1.68 17.11
CA LEU A 133 6.22 -1.68 16.09
C LEU A 133 6.33 -3.05 15.40
N SER A 134 6.16 -4.14 16.13
CA SER A 134 6.10 -5.50 15.58
C SER A 134 4.98 -5.65 14.56
N LEU A 135 3.78 -5.13 14.87
CA LEU A 135 2.65 -5.11 13.93
C LEU A 135 2.99 -4.34 12.65
N LEU A 136 3.58 -3.16 12.79
CA LEU A 136 3.96 -2.36 11.63
C LEU A 136 5.04 -3.08 10.81
N LEU A 137 6.15 -3.51 11.41
CA LEU A 137 7.20 -4.26 10.69
C LEU A 137 6.66 -5.50 9.95
N THR A 138 5.66 -6.20 10.52
CA THR A 138 4.96 -7.31 9.85
C THR A 138 4.17 -6.86 8.62
N ILE A 139 3.50 -5.71 8.67
CA ILE A 139 2.80 -5.12 7.51
C ILE A 139 3.81 -4.74 6.42
N PHE A 140 4.92 -4.12 6.80
CA PHE A 140 5.99 -3.73 5.88
C PHE A 140 6.66 -4.94 5.24
N HIS A 141 6.91 -6.00 6.00
CA HIS A 141 7.35 -7.29 5.47
C HIS A 141 6.36 -7.85 4.44
N SER A 142 5.06 -7.84 4.75
CA SER A 142 4.02 -8.31 3.81
C SER A 142 4.00 -7.51 2.48
N ILE A 143 4.26 -6.20 2.53
CA ILE A 143 4.21 -5.31 1.36
C ILE A 143 5.55 -5.37 0.59
N PHE A 144 6.65 -5.06 1.26
CA PHE A 144 7.95 -4.80 0.63
C PHE A 144 8.85 -6.03 0.51
N VAL A 145 8.53 -7.14 1.16
CA VAL A 145 9.28 -8.40 1.01
C VAL A 145 8.40 -9.46 0.38
N LYS A 146 7.20 -9.67 0.91
CA LYS A 146 6.27 -10.65 0.36
C LYS A 146 5.43 -10.14 -0.80
N GLY A 147 5.36 -8.86 -1.12
CA GLY A 147 4.67 -8.40 -2.34
C GLY A 147 3.18 -8.76 -2.43
N ASN A 148 2.52 -8.98 -1.29
CA ASN A 148 1.16 -9.52 -1.27
C ASN A 148 0.12 -8.61 -1.95
N ALA A 149 0.45 -7.35 -2.21
CA ALA A 149 -0.40 -6.41 -2.93
C ALA A 149 -0.53 -6.72 -4.44
N THR A 150 0.46 -7.39 -5.05
CA THR A 150 0.57 -7.56 -6.52
C THR A 150 0.77 -9.00 -6.98
N LYS A 151 0.91 -9.98 -6.07
CA LYS A 151 1.22 -11.39 -6.39
C LYS A 151 0.08 -12.22 -7.01
N PHE A 152 -1.04 -11.59 -7.35
CA PHE A 152 -2.21 -12.28 -7.89
C PHE A 152 -2.94 -11.41 -8.90
N GLU A 153 -3.57 -12.08 -9.86
CA GLU A 153 -4.48 -11.47 -10.83
C GLU A 153 -5.86 -11.31 -10.19
N ILE A 154 -6.53 -10.19 -10.51
CA ILE A 154 -7.90 -9.97 -10.06
C ILE A 154 -8.81 -10.68 -11.06
N GLU A 155 -9.54 -11.69 -10.61
CA GLU A 155 -10.54 -12.35 -11.44
C GLU A 155 -11.92 -11.76 -11.20
N ALA A 156 -12.68 -11.60 -12.29
CA ALA A 156 -14.06 -11.14 -12.24
C ALA A 156 -14.98 -12.00 -11.35
N SER A 157 -14.59 -13.25 -11.05
CA SER A 157 -15.30 -14.15 -10.14
C SER A 157 -15.39 -13.57 -8.72
N PHE A 158 -14.33 -12.92 -8.23
CA PHE A 158 -14.26 -12.43 -6.84
C PHE A 158 -14.04 -10.92 -6.72
N GLY A 159 -13.52 -10.24 -7.74
CA GLY A 159 -13.17 -8.83 -7.62
C GLY A 159 -13.14 -8.06 -8.93
N VAL A 160 -13.00 -6.75 -8.78
CA VAL A 160 -12.92 -5.76 -9.86
C VAL A 160 -11.87 -4.71 -9.50
N GLU A 161 -11.28 -4.07 -10.51
CA GLU A 161 -10.27 -3.02 -10.32
C GLU A 161 -10.91 -1.62 -10.49
N ALA A 162 -10.60 -0.71 -9.58
CA ALA A 162 -11.27 0.59 -9.48
C ALA A 162 -10.98 1.55 -10.64
N THR A 163 -9.73 1.58 -11.13
CA THR A 163 -9.36 2.46 -12.25
C THR A 163 -9.88 1.96 -13.60
N GLU A 164 -10.09 0.65 -13.75
CA GLU A 164 -10.81 0.07 -14.88
C GLU A 164 -12.31 0.36 -14.81
N LEU A 165 -12.90 0.29 -13.62
CA LEU A 165 -14.34 0.47 -13.41
C LEU A 165 -14.78 1.94 -13.51
N TYR A 166 -13.88 2.85 -13.11
CA TYR A 166 -14.10 4.29 -13.03
C TYR A 166 -12.97 5.08 -13.71
N PRO A 167 -12.78 4.95 -15.04
CA PRO A 167 -11.69 5.59 -15.76
C PRO A 167 -11.80 7.12 -15.81
N ASP A 168 -12.94 7.68 -15.40
CA ASP A 168 -13.18 9.12 -15.28
C ASP A 168 -12.54 9.75 -14.03
N VAL A 169 -12.19 8.93 -13.02
CA VAL A 169 -11.52 9.41 -11.80
C VAL A 169 -10.06 9.71 -12.08
N LYS A 170 -9.68 10.97 -11.91
CA LYS A 170 -8.27 11.40 -11.96
C LYS A 170 -7.64 11.21 -10.58
N TYR A 171 -6.98 10.09 -10.38
CA TYR A 171 -6.24 9.82 -9.16
C TYR A 171 -4.90 10.58 -9.13
N ALA A 172 -4.44 10.93 -7.94
CA ALA A 172 -3.13 11.54 -7.73
C ALA A 172 -2.01 10.49 -7.85
N THR A 173 -0.96 10.84 -8.58
CA THR A 173 0.23 10.00 -8.66
C THR A 173 1.11 10.13 -7.42
N VAL A 174 1.93 9.11 -7.13
CA VAL A 174 2.94 9.21 -6.06
C VAL A 174 3.93 10.35 -6.33
N ASP A 175 4.28 10.57 -7.59
CA ASP A 175 5.16 11.66 -8.00
C ASP A 175 4.55 13.04 -7.68
N GLU A 176 3.27 13.26 -8.02
CA GLU A 176 2.57 14.49 -7.66
C GLU A 176 2.44 14.65 -6.14
N TYR A 177 2.12 13.56 -5.43
CA TYR A 177 1.98 13.56 -3.98
C TYR A 177 3.27 13.97 -3.27
N LEU A 178 4.43 13.49 -3.74
CA LEU A 178 5.73 13.82 -3.13
C LEU A 178 6.14 15.29 -3.30
N ASN A 179 5.55 16.04 -4.24
CA ASN A 179 5.89 17.47 -4.44
C ASN A 179 5.58 18.34 -3.23
N GLN A 180 4.65 17.95 -2.36
CA GLN A 180 4.30 18.73 -1.16
C GLN A 180 5.42 18.75 -0.10
N PHE A 181 6.43 17.89 -0.22
CA PHE A 181 7.53 17.78 0.74
C PHE A 181 8.81 18.49 0.27
N ILE A 182 8.80 19.10 -0.92
CA ILE A 182 9.93 19.81 -1.52
C ILE A 182 10.05 21.22 -0.97
#